data_AF-A0A3D3YWM6-F1
#
_entry.id   AF-A0A3D3YWM6-F1
#
_cell.length_a   1.000
_cell.length_b   1.000
_cell.length_c   1.000
_cell.angle_alpha   90.00
_cell.angle_beta   90.00
_cell.angle_gamma   90.00
#
_symmetry.space_group_name_H-M   'P 1'
#
loop_
_entity.id
_entity.type
_entity.pdbx_description
1 polymer ?
#
loop_
_entity_poly.entity_id
_entity_poly.type
_entity_poly.pdbx_seq_one_letter_code
_entity_poly.pdbx_strand_id
1 'polypeptide(L)'
;MDELQTIADSSDPARRARGRRGLDSLIALKRHPGVDVHLVEEEVLPSEPVDGRLVRLARARGGVLLTNDDALVKVATAVDVPVRSIAALADAMRSDVVPGDVVTVSILRPGRDAGQGVGYLEDGTMVVAEGAAGLTGTDVALRVTNLLQTSSGRLVFAKIEPGDEPV
;
A
#
# COMPACT_ATOMS: atom_id res chain seq x y z
N MET A 1 -10.72 10.89 20.40
CA MET A 1 -9.91 9.90 21.15
C MET A 1 -10.72 8.63 21.42
N ASP A 2 -11.99 8.80 21.73
CA ASP A 2 -12.89 7.77 22.26
C ASP A 2 -13.04 6.55 21.35
N GLU A 3 -13.14 6.73 20.03
CA GLU A 3 -13.23 5.62 19.08
C GLU A 3 -11.97 4.72 19.08
N LEU A 4 -10.79 5.34 19.15
CA LEU A 4 -9.52 4.60 19.12
C LEU A 4 -9.31 3.79 20.41
N GLN A 5 -9.68 4.36 21.56
CA GLN A 5 -9.68 3.67 22.85
C GLN A 5 -10.71 2.53 22.86
N THR A 6 -11.93 2.78 22.39
CA THR A 6 -12.99 1.76 22.28
C THR A 6 -12.54 0.56 21.43
N ILE A 7 -11.82 0.81 20.34
CA ILE A 7 -11.26 -0.26 19.49
C ILE A 7 -10.11 -0.99 20.20
N ALA A 8 -9.24 -0.27 20.92
CA ALA A 8 -8.12 -0.87 21.66
C ALA A 8 -8.56 -1.78 22.82
N ASP A 9 -9.73 -1.49 23.40
CA ASP A 9 -10.34 -2.24 24.51
C ASP A 9 -11.36 -3.29 24.05
N SER A 10 -11.53 -3.48 22.73
CA SER A 10 -12.49 -4.43 22.15
C SER A 10 -12.31 -5.86 22.70
N SER A 11 -13.36 -6.69 22.77
CA SER A 11 -13.21 -8.12 23.08
C SER A 11 -12.67 -8.95 21.91
N ASP A 12 -12.64 -8.40 20.70
CA ASP A 12 -12.06 -9.00 19.51
C ASP A 12 -10.53 -8.79 19.45
N PRO A 13 -9.71 -9.85 19.42
CA PRO A 13 -8.25 -9.74 19.38
C PRO A 13 -7.70 -8.93 18.19
N ALA A 14 -8.27 -9.08 17.00
CA ALA A 14 -7.81 -8.39 15.80
C ALA A 14 -8.14 -6.90 15.86
N ARG A 15 -9.34 -6.55 16.36
CA ARG A 15 -9.73 -5.15 16.59
C ARG A 15 -8.85 -4.51 17.66
N ARG A 16 -8.61 -5.17 18.80
CA ARG A 16 -7.69 -4.67 19.85
C ARG A 16 -6.31 -4.38 19.30
N ALA A 17 -5.73 -5.33 18.57
CA ALA A 17 -4.39 -5.18 18.00
C ALA A 17 -4.32 -3.99 17.02
N ARG A 18 -5.39 -3.74 16.25
CA ARG A 18 -5.49 -2.56 15.38
C ARG A 18 -5.58 -1.26 16.20
N GLY A 19 -6.41 -1.21 17.23
CA GLY A 19 -6.56 -0.03 18.10
C GLY A 19 -5.26 0.34 18.82
N ARG A 20 -4.56 -0.66 19.37
CA ARG A 20 -3.25 -0.47 20.01
C ARG A 20 -2.21 0.09 19.04
N ARG A 21 -2.10 -0.48 17.83
CA ARG A 21 -1.20 0.05 16.78
C ARG A 21 -1.51 1.51 16.41
N GLY A 22 -2.79 1.89 16.38
CA GLY A 22 -3.18 3.27 16.14
C GLY A 22 -2.75 4.21 17.28
N LEU A 23 -2.87 3.78 18.54
CA LEU A 23 -2.37 4.53 19.69
C LEU A 23 -0.85 4.68 19.66
N ASP A 24 -0.14 3.61 19.34
CA ASP A 24 1.32 3.63 19.21
C ASP A 24 1.77 4.62 18.11
N SER A 25 1.06 4.65 16.99
CA SER A 25 1.32 5.59 15.88
C SER A 25 1.08 7.04 16.31
N LEU A 26 0.02 7.33 17.07
CA LEU A 26 -0.25 8.66 17.63
C LEU A 26 0.86 9.08 18.60
N ILE A 27 1.33 8.17 19.46
CA ILE A 27 2.43 8.43 20.39
C ILE A 27 3.72 8.73 19.62
N ALA A 28 4.02 7.98 18.57
CA ALA A 28 5.19 8.21 17.72
C ALA A 28 5.12 9.59 17.04
N LEU A 29 3.97 9.98 16.48
CA LEU A 29 3.75 11.30 15.89
C LEU A 29 3.98 12.43 16.90
N LYS A 30 3.44 12.30 18.11
CA LYS A 30 3.64 13.30 19.18
C LYS A 30 5.09 13.47 19.62
N ARG A 31 5.93 12.44 19.45
CA ARG A 31 7.35 12.48 19.81
C ARG A 31 8.24 12.96 18.66
N HIS A 32 7.70 13.07 17.45
CA HIS A 32 8.48 13.42 16.28
C HIS A 32 8.79 14.93 16.28
N PRO A 33 10.07 15.36 16.26
CA PRO A 33 10.44 16.76 16.44
C PRO A 33 9.99 17.68 15.29
N GLY A 34 9.70 17.10 14.12
CA GLY A 34 9.19 17.83 12.95
C GLY A 34 7.66 17.85 12.81
N VAL A 35 6.91 17.36 13.80
CA VAL A 35 5.44 17.30 13.74
C VAL A 35 4.85 17.97 14.99
N ASP A 36 4.05 19.01 14.79
CA ASP A 36 3.21 19.57 15.85
C ASP A 36 1.84 18.88 15.84
N VAL A 37 1.42 18.37 17.00
CA VAL A 37 0.20 17.57 17.14
C VAL A 37 -0.79 18.30 18.03
N HIS A 38 -1.85 18.83 17.40
CA HIS A 38 -2.97 19.44 18.11
C HIS A 38 -4.15 18.46 18.18
N LEU A 39 -4.63 18.23 19.41
CA LEU A 39 -5.92 17.59 19.62
C LEU A 39 -7.01 18.65 19.47
N VAL A 40 -7.92 18.45 18.52
CA VAL A 40 -9.01 19.38 18.24
C VAL A 40 -10.29 18.78 18.80
N GLU A 41 -10.87 19.48 19.76
CA GLU A 41 -12.23 19.22 20.24
C GLU A 41 -13.16 20.14 19.45
N GLU A 42 -14.06 19.55 18.66
CA GLU A 42 -15.13 20.28 18.00
C GLU A 42 -16.47 19.94 18.65
N GLU A 43 -17.40 20.90 18.64
CA GLU A 43 -18.79 20.62 18.94
C GLU A 43 -19.35 19.61 17.93
N VAL A 44 -19.86 18.51 18.46
CA VAL A 44 -20.46 17.46 17.66
C VAL A 44 -21.91 17.82 17.38
N LEU A 45 -22.22 18.09 16.11
CA LEU A 45 -23.61 18.17 15.67
C LEU A 45 -24.25 16.77 15.80
N PRO A 46 -25.41 16.61 16.46
CA PRO A 46 -25.98 15.31 16.82
C PRO A 46 -26.23 14.33 15.66
N SER A 47 -26.35 14.83 14.43
CA SER A 47 -26.63 14.06 13.23
C SER A 47 -25.48 14.04 12.21
N GLU A 48 -24.35 14.69 12.51
CA GLU A 48 -23.25 14.78 11.55
C GLU A 48 -22.40 13.49 11.58
N PRO A 49 -22.29 12.76 10.46
CA PRO A 49 -21.44 11.59 10.38
C PRO A 49 -19.97 11.96 10.58
N VAL A 50 -19.15 11.01 11.05
CA VAL A 50 -17.71 11.21 11.30
C VAL A 50 -17.01 11.80 10.07
N ASP A 51 -17.29 11.26 8.89
CA ASP A 51 -16.73 11.68 7.61
C ASP A 51 -17.02 13.16 7.33
N GLY A 52 -18.26 13.60 7.57
CA GLY A 52 -18.66 14.99 7.42
C GLY A 52 -17.86 15.92 8.34
N ARG A 53 -17.68 15.50 9.60
CA ARG A 53 -16.88 16.26 10.59
C ARG A 53 -15.43 16.40 10.16
N LEU A 54 -14.79 15.31 9.72
CA LEU A 54 -13.39 15.32 9.27
C LEU A 54 -13.18 16.25 8.08
N VAL A 55 -14.07 16.18 7.10
CA VAL A 55 -14.03 17.00 5.89
C VAL A 55 -14.29 18.47 6.22
N ARG A 56 -15.29 18.77 7.07
CA ARG A 56 -15.59 20.13 7.53
C ARG A 56 -14.41 20.74 8.29
N LEU A 57 -13.81 20.01 9.22
CA LEU A 57 -12.64 20.45 10.00
C LEU A 57 -11.45 20.75 9.08
N ALA A 58 -11.15 19.84 8.14
CA ALA A 58 -10.06 20.04 7.17
C ALA A 58 -10.30 21.30 6.33
N ARG A 59 -11.53 21.50 5.84
CA ARG A 59 -11.91 22.69 5.08
C ARG A 59 -11.77 23.98 5.89
N ALA A 60 -12.30 24.00 7.12
CA ALA A 60 -12.30 25.16 7.99
C ALA A 60 -10.88 25.63 8.34
N ARG A 61 -9.93 24.69 8.41
CA ARG A 61 -8.52 24.97 8.72
C ARG A 61 -7.62 25.12 7.49
N GLY A 62 -8.17 25.01 6.27
CA GLY A 62 -7.37 24.96 5.04
C GLY A 62 -6.38 23.79 5.02
N GLY A 63 -6.69 22.72 5.74
CA GLY A 63 -5.84 21.55 5.90
C GLY A 63 -6.03 20.53 4.79
N VAL A 64 -5.13 19.54 4.78
CA VAL A 64 -5.19 18.37 3.90
C VAL A 64 -5.67 17.18 4.72
N LEU A 65 -6.69 16.49 4.23
CA LEU A 65 -7.17 15.25 4.85
C LEU A 65 -6.22 14.10 4.50
N LEU A 66 -5.65 13.44 5.51
CA LEU A 66 -4.87 12.20 5.32
C LEU A 66 -5.72 11.01 5.78
N THR A 67 -5.98 10.05 4.90
CA THR A 67 -6.85 8.90 5.22
C THR A 67 -6.38 7.62 4.52
N ASN A 68 -6.90 6.49 4.98
CA ASN A 68 -6.80 5.19 4.32
C ASN A 68 -8.15 4.66 3.84
N ASP A 69 -9.21 5.46 3.97
CA ASP A 69 -10.57 5.11 3.55
C ASP A 69 -10.87 5.70 2.16
N ASP A 70 -11.03 4.82 1.18
CA ASP A 70 -11.32 5.20 -0.21
C ASP A 70 -12.67 5.90 -0.40
N ALA A 71 -13.68 5.59 0.44
CA ALA A 71 -14.96 6.28 0.41
C ALA A 71 -14.80 7.72 0.90
N LEU A 72 -14.05 7.92 2.00
CA LEU A 72 -13.75 9.25 2.53
C LEU A 72 -12.91 10.09 1.55
N VAL A 73 -11.99 9.48 0.79
CA VAL A 73 -11.27 10.15 -0.30
C VAL A 73 -12.24 10.73 -1.34
N LYS A 74 -13.24 9.94 -1.77
CA LYS A 74 -14.25 10.40 -2.74
C LYS A 74 -15.11 11.52 -2.18
N VAL A 75 -15.55 11.41 -0.93
CA VAL A 75 -16.35 12.44 -0.25
C VAL A 75 -15.58 13.75 -0.14
N ALA A 76 -14.33 13.71 0.33
CA ALA A 76 -13.48 14.90 0.46
C ALA A 76 -13.21 15.57 -0.89
N THR A 77 -12.94 14.77 -1.93
CA THR A 77 -12.71 15.26 -3.30
C THR A 77 -13.98 15.94 -3.85
N ALA A 78 -15.15 15.38 -3.61
CA ALA A 78 -16.42 15.93 -4.10
C ALA A 78 -16.78 17.30 -3.51
N VAL A 79 -16.14 17.72 -2.42
CA VAL A 79 -16.35 19.03 -1.78
C VAL A 79 -15.08 19.90 -1.79
N ASP A 80 -14.16 19.61 -2.71
CA ASP A 80 -12.92 20.36 -2.94
C ASP A 80 -12.00 20.47 -1.71
N VAL A 81 -12.01 19.45 -0.84
CA VAL A 81 -11.05 19.35 0.26
C VAL A 81 -9.82 18.56 -0.19
N PRO A 82 -8.60 19.14 -0.10
CA PRO A 82 -7.39 18.41 -0.45
C PRO A 82 -7.27 17.13 0.37
N VAL A 83 -7.04 16.00 -0.30
CA VAL A 83 -6.92 14.69 0.35
C VAL A 83 -5.68 13.95 -0.13
N ARG A 84 -5.05 13.21 0.78
CA ARG A 84 -3.94 12.29 0.55
C ARG A 84 -4.33 10.92 1.08
N SER A 85 -4.18 9.89 0.24
CA SER A 85 -4.40 8.50 0.64
C SER A 85 -3.06 7.84 0.92
N ILE A 86 -2.92 7.21 2.10
CA ILE A 86 -1.70 6.46 2.43
C ILE A 86 -1.62 5.21 1.53
N ALA A 87 -2.75 4.58 1.22
CA ALA A 87 -2.82 3.49 0.25
C ALA A 87 -2.35 3.94 -1.14
N ALA A 88 -2.81 5.10 -1.63
CA ALA A 88 -2.35 5.64 -2.91
C ALA A 88 -0.85 5.99 -2.90
N LEU A 89 -0.33 6.46 -1.75
CA LEU A 89 1.11 6.73 -1.60
C LEU A 89 1.92 5.44 -1.65
N ALA A 90 1.51 4.40 -0.92
CA ALA A 90 2.16 3.09 -0.96
C ALA A 90 2.13 2.51 -2.38
N ASP A 91 1.03 2.72 -3.09
CA ASP A 91 0.87 2.31 -4.48
C ASP A 91 1.84 3.02 -5.43
N ALA A 92 2.03 4.33 -5.25
CA ALA A 92 2.96 5.14 -6.04
C ALA A 92 4.44 4.89 -5.71
N MET A 93 4.75 4.23 -4.59
CA MET A 93 6.11 3.82 -4.23
C MET A 93 6.51 2.47 -4.82
N ARG A 94 5.58 1.76 -5.47
CA ARG A 94 5.90 0.51 -6.17
C ARG A 94 6.73 0.78 -7.42
N SER A 95 7.50 -0.21 -7.82
CA SER A 95 8.32 -0.14 -9.03
C SER A 95 7.44 0.00 -10.28
N ASP A 96 7.74 1.01 -11.09
CA ASP A 96 7.07 1.31 -12.36
C ASP A 96 7.58 0.38 -13.46
N VAL A 97 7.32 -0.92 -13.33
CA VAL A 97 7.62 -1.90 -14.37
C VAL A 97 6.46 -1.97 -15.36
N VAL A 98 6.73 -1.84 -16.66
CA VAL A 98 5.74 -1.95 -17.74
C VAL A 98 6.09 -3.06 -18.73
N PRO A 99 5.11 -3.59 -19.51
CA PRO A 99 5.41 -4.52 -20.58
C PRO A 99 6.45 -3.95 -21.56
N GLY A 100 7.49 -4.74 -21.82
CA GLY A 100 8.62 -4.35 -22.64
C GLY A 100 9.88 -4.03 -21.82
N ASP A 101 9.76 -3.69 -20.54
CA ASP A 101 10.92 -3.45 -19.69
C ASP A 101 11.74 -4.72 -19.48
N VAL A 102 13.05 -4.55 -19.34
CA VAL A 102 13.96 -5.62 -18.93
C VAL A 102 14.31 -5.41 -17.46
N VAL A 103 14.04 -6.42 -16.65
CA VAL A 103 14.31 -6.43 -15.21
C VAL A 103 15.19 -7.62 -14.86
N THR A 104 16.13 -7.43 -13.95
CA THR A 104 16.95 -8.53 -13.41
C THR A 104 16.32 -9.04 -12.12
N VAL A 105 16.02 -10.33 -12.05
CA VAL A 105 15.34 -10.92 -10.89
C VAL A 105 16.02 -12.23 -10.49
N SER A 106 16.30 -12.37 -9.19
CA SER A 106 16.74 -13.63 -8.60
C SER A 106 15.59 -14.65 -8.60
N ILE A 107 15.79 -15.78 -9.27
CA ILE A 107 14.79 -16.86 -9.26
C ILE A 107 14.94 -17.62 -7.95
N LEU A 108 13.94 -17.54 -7.07
CA LEU A 108 14.01 -18.13 -5.73
C LEU A 108 13.46 -19.55 -5.69
N ARG A 109 12.50 -19.86 -6.55
CA ARG A 109 11.82 -21.16 -6.58
C ARG A 109 11.14 -21.45 -7.93
N PRO A 110 10.83 -22.72 -8.22
CA PRO A 110 9.94 -23.07 -9.33
C PRO A 110 8.55 -22.44 -9.18
N GLY A 111 7.95 -22.06 -10.31
CA GLY A 111 6.59 -21.55 -10.41
C GLY A 111 5.54 -22.64 -10.40
N ARG A 112 4.28 -22.22 -10.59
CA ARG A 112 3.14 -23.13 -10.54
C ARG A 112 3.05 -24.00 -11.80
N ASP A 113 3.26 -23.40 -12.97
CA ASP A 113 3.21 -24.12 -14.23
C ASP A 113 4.61 -24.63 -14.63
N ALA A 114 4.64 -25.71 -15.42
CA ALA A 114 5.88 -26.29 -15.88
C ALA A 114 6.73 -25.26 -16.64
N GLY A 115 8.00 -25.15 -16.26
CA GLY A 115 8.94 -24.20 -16.87
C GLY A 115 8.94 -22.80 -16.25
N GLN A 116 8.06 -22.48 -15.31
CA GLN A 116 8.08 -21.19 -14.62
C GLN A 116 9.11 -21.15 -13.48
N GLY A 117 9.74 -19.99 -13.29
CA GLY A 117 10.44 -19.60 -12.07
C GLY A 117 9.70 -18.45 -11.39
N VAL A 118 9.90 -18.28 -10.08
CA VAL A 118 9.32 -17.18 -9.29
C VAL A 118 10.40 -16.44 -8.54
N GLY A 119 10.39 -15.12 -8.66
CA GLY A 119 11.21 -14.19 -7.89
C GLY A 119 10.39 -12.97 -7.46
N TYR A 120 11.06 -11.98 -6.89
CA TYR A 120 10.44 -10.75 -6.44
C TYR A 120 11.29 -9.54 -6.82
N LEU A 121 10.62 -8.42 -7.13
CA LEU A 121 11.26 -7.12 -7.21
C LEU A 121 11.60 -6.59 -5.80
N GLU A 122 12.38 -5.51 -5.74
CA GLU A 122 12.77 -4.87 -4.46
C GLU A 122 11.57 -4.41 -3.62
N ASP A 123 10.47 -4.05 -4.27
CA ASP A 123 9.22 -3.63 -3.61
C ASP A 123 8.33 -4.81 -3.16
N GLY A 124 8.80 -6.05 -3.36
CA GLY A 124 8.07 -7.27 -3.02
C GLY A 124 7.05 -7.72 -4.07
N THR A 125 6.97 -7.06 -5.23
CA THR A 125 6.11 -7.51 -6.35
C THR A 125 6.58 -8.86 -6.88
N MET A 126 5.66 -9.83 -6.96
CA MET A 126 5.97 -11.18 -7.44
C MET A 126 6.18 -11.18 -8.95
N VAL A 127 7.30 -11.75 -9.40
CA VAL A 127 7.63 -11.94 -10.81
C VAL A 127 7.54 -13.43 -11.15
N VAL A 128 6.71 -13.77 -12.12
CA VAL A 128 6.57 -15.11 -12.70
C VAL A 128 7.30 -15.12 -14.03
N ALA A 129 8.41 -15.85 -14.09
CA ALA A 129 9.32 -15.91 -15.21
C ALA A 129 9.13 -17.21 -16.01
N GLU A 130 8.62 -17.12 -17.23
CA GLU A 130 8.51 -18.27 -18.14
C GLU A 130 9.89 -18.69 -18.66
N GLY A 131 10.17 -20.00 -18.63
CA GLY A 131 11.46 -20.58 -19.04
C GLY A 131 12.52 -20.62 -17.94
N ALA A 132 12.25 -20.05 -16.76
CA ALA A 132 13.24 -19.86 -15.71
C ALA A 132 13.26 -20.95 -14.62
N ALA A 133 12.47 -22.03 -14.74
CA ALA A 133 12.41 -23.09 -13.72
C ALA A 133 13.78 -23.70 -13.37
N GLY A 134 14.65 -23.87 -14.37
CA GLY A 134 16.00 -24.43 -14.20
C GLY A 134 17.04 -23.45 -13.66
N LEU A 135 16.70 -22.17 -13.54
CA LEU A 135 17.62 -21.08 -13.17
C LEU A 135 17.48 -20.67 -11.70
N THR A 136 16.95 -21.56 -10.85
CA THR A 136 16.76 -21.29 -9.42
C THR A 136 18.09 -21.01 -8.73
N GLY A 137 18.15 -19.92 -7.96
CA GLY A 137 19.35 -19.44 -7.27
C GLY A 137 20.22 -18.49 -8.11
N THR A 138 19.78 -18.12 -9.32
CA THR A 138 20.50 -17.20 -10.21
C THR A 138 19.69 -15.94 -10.52
N ASP A 139 20.41 -14.87 -10.83
CA ASP A 139 19.83 -13.61 -11.31
C ASP A 139 19.67 -13.69 -12.82
N VAL A 140 18.45 -13.46 -13.32
CA VAL A 140 18.10 -13.62 -14.73
C VAL A 140 17.55 -12.31 -15.26
N ALA A 141 18.02 -11.87 -16.44
CA ALA A 141 17.43 -10.77 -17.18
C ALA A 141 16.12 -11.24 -17.84
N LEU A 142 15.02 -10.59 -17.47
CA LEU A 142 13.68 -10.95 -17.89
C LEU A 142 13.01 -9.77 -18.58
N ARG A 143 12.43 -9.99 -19.75
CA ARG A 143 11.55 -9.02 -20.39
C ARG A 143 10.13 -9.20 -19.91
N VAL A 144 9.57 -8.13 -19.37
CA VAL A 144 8.19 -8.10 -18.87
C VAL A 144 7.24 -8.20 -20.04
N THR A 145 6.32 -9.16 -19.98
CA THR A 145 5.33 -9.43 -21.03
C THR A 145 3.96 -8.93 -20.64
N ASN A 146 3.58 -9.08 -19.37
CA ASN A 146 2.26 -8.69 -18.89
C ASN A 146 2.25 -8.38 -17.40
N LEU A 147 1.25 -7.62 -16.97
CA LEU A 147 1.00 -7.29 -15.57
C LEU A 147 -0.40 -7.77 -15.20
N LEU A 148 -0.54 -8.45 -14.07
CA LEU A 148 -1.82 -8.88 -13.55
C LEU A 148 -2.03 -8.29 -12.16
N GLN A 149 -3.07 -7.46 -12.02
CA GLN A 149 -3.51 -7.00 -10.71
C GLN A 149 -4.45 -8.05 -10.09
N THR A 150 -4.17 -8.46 -8.86
CA THR A 150 -5.03 -9.36 -8.06
C THR A 150 -5.44 -8.68 -6.75
N SER A 151 -6.40 -9.26 -6.04
CA SER A 151 -6.80 -8.78 -4.71
C SER A 151 -5.69 -8.85 -3.67
N SER A 152 -4.67 -9.69 -3.89
CA SER A 152 -3.52 -9.85 -2.98
C SER A 152 -2.29 -9.06 -3.41
N GLY A 153 -2.34 -8.36 -4.55
CA GLY A 153 -1.23 -7.56 -5.06
C GLY A 153 -1.04 -7.66 -6.57
N ARG A 154 0.08 -7.12 -7.05
CA ARG A 154 0.47 -7.10 -8.46
C ARG A 154 1.37 -8.32 -8.75
N LEU A 155 1.09 -9.01 -9.85
CA LEU A 155 1.97 -10.03 -10.43
C LEU A 155 2.53 -9.51 -11.74
N VAL A 156 3.83 -9.71 -11.94
CA VAL A 156 4.53 -9.38 -13.17
C VAL A 156 4.84 -10.69 -13.88
N PHE A 157 4.41 -10.82 -15.13
CA PHE A 157 4.79 -11.93 -15.99
C PHE A 157 5.92 -11.48 -16.90
N ALA A 158 6.95 -12.30 -17.00
CA ALA A 158 8.12 -12.00 -17.78
C ALA A 158 8.66 -13.26 -18.46
N LYS A 159 9.45 -13.07 -19.51
CA LYS A 159 10.16 -14.13 -20.25
C LYS A 159 11.64 -13.86 -20.19
N ILE A 160 12.46 -14.90 -20.25
CA ILE A 160 13.91 -14.76 -20.41
C ILE A 160 14.18 -13.89 -21.65
N GLU A 161 15.00 -12.86 -21.49
CA GLU A 161 15.40 -12.01 -22.59
C GLU A 161 16.25 -12.80 -23.60
N PRO A 162 15.91 -12.83 -24.90
CA PRO A 162 16.70 -13.56 -25.89
C PRO A 162 18.07 -12.90 -26.05
N GLY A 163 19.13 -13.58 -25.62
CA GLY A 163 20.52 -13.09 -25.71
C GLY A 163 21.36 -13.27 -24.45
N ASP A 164 20.73 -13.64 -23.33
CA ASP A 164 21.38 -13.89 -22.04
C ASP A 164 21.23 -15.37 -21.63
N GLU A 165 21.40 -16.28 -22.59
CA GLU A 165 21.52 -17.71 -22.27
C GLU A 165 22.87 -17.93 -21.57
N PRO A 166 22.88 -18.45 -20.32
CA PRO A 166 24.14 -18.76 -19.67
C PRO A 166 24.85 -19.87 -20.47
N VAL A 167 26.07 -19.54 -20.91
CA VAL A 167 27.00 -20.46 -21.60
C VAL A 167 27.45 -21.57 -20.67
#